data_AF-A0A6B2C9W9-F1
#
_entry.id   AF-A0A6B2C9W9-F1
#
_cell.length_a   1.000
_cell.length_b   1.000
_cell.length_c   1.000
_cell.angle_alpha   90.00
_cell.angle_beta   90.00
_cell.angle_gamma   90.00
#
_symmetry.space_group_name_H-M   'P 1'
#
loop_
_entity.id
_entity.type
_entity.pdbx_description
1 polymer ?
#
loop_
_entity_poly.entity_id
_entity_poly.type
_entity_poly.pdbx_seq_one_letter_code
_entity_poly.pdbx_strand_id
1 'polypeptide(L)'
;MRKKYREDLKMLMLYILKDSEHHAYGILSELEKIIGFRPPPSIIYPLFKTLHREGLVEYVEGLRGGRHVKIYRLTDRGREFIERNRERLEEVMRHVERHKKMEELGVRRIFNVIKRLHDEIDRLDQKKQRDLKELFIKFERDVINILSEAEKNE
;
A
#
# COMPACT_ATOMS: atom_id res chain seq x y z
N MET A 1 1.79 12.56 -6.65
CA MET A 1 1.19 11.30 -6.13
C MET A 1 1.68 10.04 -6.86
N ARG A 2 1.57 9.92 -8.19
CA ARG A 2 1.96 8.70 -8.95
C ARG A 2 3.46 8.33 -8.88
N LYS A 3 4.37 9.30 -8.72
CA LYS A 3 5.82 9.06 -8.64
C LYS A 3 6.21 8.39 -7.31
N LYS A 4 5.84 9.00 -6.17
CA LYS A 4 6.09 8.45 -4.82
C LYS A 4 5.58 7.01 -4.68
N TYR A 5 4.35 6.74 -5.12
CA TYR A 5 3.79 5.38 -5.07
C TYR A 5 4.62 4.35 -5.86
N ARG A 6 5.15 4.72 -7.04
CA ARG A 6 6.04 3.83 -7.82
C ARG A 6 7.38 3.60 -7.12
N GLU A 7 7.93 4.63 -6.47
CA GLU A 7 9.18 4.52 -5.69
C GLU A 7 8.99 3.63 -4.46
N ASP A 8 7.86 3.74 -3.77
CA ASP A 8 7.51 2.87 -2.64
C ASP A 8 7.39 1.41 -3.10
N LEU A 9 6.70 1.16 -4.22
CA LEU A 9 6.61 -0.18 -4.80
C LEU A 9 7.98 -0.73 -5.21
N LYS A 10 8.88 0.08 -5.78
CA LYS A 10 10.25 -0.37 -6.09
C LYS A 10 10.97 -0.85 -4.82
N MET A 11 10.92 -0.07 -3.74
CA MET A 11 11.55 -0.44 -2.48
C MET A 11 10.97 -1.72 -1.90
N LEU A 12 9.64 -1.87 -1.93
CA LEU A 12 8.97 -3.09 -1.46
C LEU A 12 9.32 -4.32 -2.31
N MET A 13 9.41 -4.18 -3.63
CA MET A 13 9.82 -5.28 -4.52
C MET A 13 11.24 -5.75 -4.22
N LEU A 14 12.17 -4.82 -3.99
CA LEU A 14 13.54 -5.15 -3.60
C LEU A 14 13.59 -5.79 -2.22
N TYR A 15 12.79 -5.29 -1.27
CA TYR A 15 12.66 -5.87 0.06
C TYR A 15 12.18 -7.33 0.01
N ILE A 16 11.11 -7.61 -0.75
CA ILE A 16 10.59 -8.99 -0.95
C ILE A 16 11.69 -9.93 -1.49
N LEU A 17 12.47 -9.44 -2.46
CA LEU A 17 13.53 -10.22 -3.10
C LEU A 17 14.83 -10.33 -2.26
N LYS A 18 14.93 -9.61 -1.14
CA LYS A 18 16.07 -9.68 -0.23
C LYS A 18 16.19 -11.07 0.41
N ASP A 19 15.04 -11.63 0.79
CA ASP A 19 14.94 -12.85 1.60
C ASP A 19 14.89 -14.12 0.74
N SER A 20 14.29 -14.06 -0.45
CA SER A 20 14.30 -15.20 -1.40
C SER A 20 14.00 -14.79 -2.84
N GLU A 21 14.38 -15.64 -3.79
CA GLU A 21 14.01 -15.49 -5.20
C GLU A 21 12.51 -15.73 -5.39
N HIS A 22 11.87 -14.94 -6.25
CA HIS A 22 10.44 -15.05 -6.49
C HIS A 22 10.08 -14.96 -7.97
N HIS A 23 9.11 -15.75 -8.39
CA HIS A 23 8.46 -15.52 -9.67
C HIS A 23 7.65 -14.21 -9.65
N ALA A 24 7.45 -13.58 -10.80
CA ALA A 24 6.72 -12.30 -10.91
C ALA A 24 5.36 -12.29 -10.18
N TYR A 25 4.60 -13.37 -10.30
CA TYR A 25 3.31 -13.51 -9.61
C TYR A 25 3.45 -13.60 -8.08
N GLY A 26 4.56 -14.15 -7.57
CA GLY A 26 4.82 -14.30 -6.15
C GLY A 26 5.12 -12.95 -5.52
N ILE A 27 5.94 -12.14 -6.20
CA ILE A 27 6.20 -10.75 -5.81
C ILE A 27 4.89 -9.95 -5.77
N LEU A 28 4.01 -10.13 -6.77
CA LEU A 28 2.69 -9.51 -6.77
C LEU A 28 1.83 -9.94 -5.59
N SER A 29 1.83 -11.23 -5.23
CA SER A 29 1.11 -11.74 -4.08
C SER A 29 1.67 -11.19 -2.76
N GLU A 30 2.98 -11.11 -2.61
CA GLU A 30 3.60 -10.52 -1.41
C GLU A 30 3.31 -9.02 -1.31
N LEU A 31 3.39 -8.28 -2.42
CA LEU A 31 2.98 -6.87 -2.46
C LEU A 31 1.52 -6.70 -2.03
N GLU A 32 0.62 -7.55 -2.52
CA GLU A 32 -0.80 -7.53 -2.18
C GLU A 32 -1.04 -7.76 -0.68
N LYS A 33 -0.31 -8.69 -0.06
CA LYS A 33 -0.34 -8.90 1.41
C LYS A 33 0.18 -7.69 2.19
N ILE A 34 1.23 -7.04 1.68
CA ILE A 34 1.86 -5.89 2.33
C ILE A 34 0.95 -4.66 2.26
N ILE A 35 0.48 -4.30 1.05
CA ILE A 35 -0.23 -3.03 0.80
C ILE A 35 -1.76 -3.16 0.81
N GLY A 36 -2.30 -4.37 0.93
CA GLY A 36 -3.74 -4.65 1.02
C GLY A 36 -4.50 -4.68 -0.31
N PHE A 37 -3.80 -4.52 -1.43
CA PHE A 37 -4.37 -4.66 -2.77
C PHE A 37 -3.30 -5.02 -3.80
N ARG A 38 -3.70 -5.67 -4.88
CA ARG A 38 -2.78 -6.02 -5.96
C ARG A 38 -2.43 -4.79 -6.83
N PRO A 39 -1.15 -4.41 -6.97
CA PRO A 39 -0.76 -3.32 -7.86
C PRO A 39 -1.21 -3.59 -9.32
N PRO A 40 -1.71 -2.57 -10.04
CA PRO A 40 -2.11 -2.74 -11.43
C PRO A 40 -0.96 -3.20 -12.34
N PRO A 41 -1.24 -4.07 -13.33
CA PRO A 41 -0.27 -4.51 -14.35
C PRO A 41 0.49 -3.36 -15.03
N SER A 42 -0.22 -2.27 -15.34
CA SER A 42 0.32 -1.07 -15.99
C SER A 42 1.34 -0.31 -15.13
N ILE A 43 1.38 -0.57 -13.82
CA ILE A 43 2.37 0.00 -12.91
C ILE A 43 3.50 -0.99 -12.66
N ILE A 44 3.19 -2.26 -12.36
CA ILE A 44 4.18 -3.23 -11.89
C ILE A 44 5.16 -3.69 -12.98
N TYR A 45 4.70 -3.94 -14.21
CA TYR A 45 5.57 -4.48 -15.27
C TYR A 45 6.64 -3.48 -15.71
N PRO A 46 6.36 -2.16 -15.84
CA PRO A 46 7.40 -1.16 -16.01
C PRO A 46 8.42 -1.13 -14.86
N LEU A 47 8.02 -1.43 -13.62
CA LEU A 47 8.94 -1.47 -12.48
C LEU A 47 9.90 -2.66 -12.58
N PHE A 48 9.43 -3.85 -12.92
CA PHE A 48 10.30 -5.00 -13.19
C PHE A 48 11.36 -4.68 -14.25
N LYS A 49 10.95 -4.10 -15.39
CA LYS A 49 11.87 -3.68 -16.46
C LYS A 49 12.88 -2.66 -15.95
N THR A 50 12.44 -1.74 -15.12
CA THR A 50 13.28 -0.66 -14.58
C THR A 50 14.31 -1.21 -13.59
N LEU A 51 13.91 -2.03 -12.63
CA LEU A 51 14.81 -2.67 -11.67
C LEU A 51 15.86 -3.54 -12.38
N HIS A 52 15.45 -4.26 -13.42
CA HIS A 52 16.36 -5.07 -14.22
C HIS A 52 17.37 -4.21 -15.00
N ARG A 53 16.89 -3.16 -15.70
CA ARG A 53 17.74 -2.20 -16.42
C ARG A 53 18.72 -1.46 -15.50
N GLU A 54 18.29 -1.14 -14.27
CA GLU A 54 19.12 -0.50 -13.23
C GLU A 54 20.14 -1.48 -12.61
N GLY A 55 20.09 -2.77 -12.99
CA GLY A 55 20.96 -3.83 -12.50
C GLY A 55 20.67 -4.23 -11.06
N LEU A 56 19.51 -3.87 -10.50
CA LEU A 56 19.14 -4.15 -9.10
C LEU A 56 18.55 -5.56 -8.94
N VAL A 57 17.94 -6.08 -10.01
CA VAL A 57 17.43 -7.44 -10.07
C VAL A 57 17.84 -8.09 -11.39
N GLU A 58 17.98 -9.39 -11.36
CA GLU A 58 18.07 -10.20 -12.57
C GLU A 58 16.97 -11.26 -12.56
N TYR A 59 16.74 -11.88 -13.70
CA TYR A 59 15.81 -12.97 -13.78
C TYR A 59 16.32 -14.08 -14.68
N VAL A 60 15.91 -15.29 -14.37
CA VAL A 60 16.04 -16.46 -15.24
C VAL A 60 14.66 -16.89 -15.71
N GLU A 61 14.60 -17.55 -16.86
CA GLU A 61 13.39 -18.22 -17.31
C GLU A 61 13.28 -19.58 -16.64
N GLY A 62 12.09 -19.91 -16.13
CA GLY A 62 11.75 -21.20 -15.56
C GLY A 62 10.41 -21.68 -16.08
N LEU A 63 10.04 -22.90 -15.71
CA LEU A 63 8.76 -23.50 -16.06
C LEU A 63 7.94 -23.76 -14.79
N ARG A 64 6.67 -23.33 -14.79
CA ARG A 64 5.70 -23.67 -13.75
C ARG A 64 4.41 -24.14 -14.41
N GLY A 65 4.04 -25.39 -14.21
CA GLY A 65 2.85 -25.98 -14.82
C GLY A 65 2.84 -25.87 -16.36
N GLY A 66 4.00 -26.04 -16.99
CA GLY A 66 4.16 -25.93 -18.45
C GLY A 66 4.19 -24.50 -19.01
N ARG A 67 4.09 -23.46 -18.17
CA ARG A 67 4.18 -22.06 -18.60
C ARG A 67 5.55 -21.47 -18.25
N HIS A 68 6.12 -20.72 -19.18
CA HIS A 68 7.32 -19.92 -18.93
C HIS A 68 7.02 -18.85 -17.87
N VAL A 69 7.86 -18.81 -16.84
CA VAL A 69 7.81 -17.82 -15.75
C VAL A 69 9.18 -17.20 -15.56
N LYS A 70 9.21 -15.90 -15.26
CA LYS A 70 10.43 -15.22 -14.85
C LYS A 70 10.60 -15.34 -13.35
N ILE A 71 11.71 -15.92 -12.92
CA ILE A 71 12.14 -16.00 -11.52
C ILE A 71 13.14 -14.87 -11.31
N TYR A 72 12.76 -13.89 -10.49
CA TYR A 72 13.59 -12.73 -10.18
C TYR A 72 14.38 -12.99 -8.91
N ARG A 73 15.61 -12.48 -8.91
CA ARG A 73 16.50 -12.46 -7.75
C ARG A 73 17.22 -11.14 -7.64
N LEU A 74 17.61 -10.80 -6.42
CA LEU A 74 18.42 -9.62 -6.15
C LEU A 74 19.85 -9.84 -6.63
N THR A 75 20.44 -8.82 -7.24
CA THR A 75 21.87 -8.76 -7.53
C THR A 75 22.62 -8.19 -6.32
N ASP A 76 23.95 -8.29 -6.30
CA ASP A 76 24.78 -7.64 -5.27
C ASP A 76 24.57 -6.11 -5.25
N ARG A 77 24.49 -5.49 -6.43
CA ARG A 77 24.12 -4.07 -6.59
C ARG A 77 22.74 -3.77 -6.01
N GLY A 78 21.78 -4.68 -6.15
CA GLY A 78 20.48 -4.60 -5.51
C GLY A 78 20.57 -4.62 -3.98
N ARG A 79 21.43 -5.48 -3.41
CA ARG A 79 21.62 -5.60 -1.95
C ARG A 79 22.22 -4.32 -1.40
N GLU A 80 23.27 -3.81 -2.05
CA GLU A 80 23.88 -2.52 -1.71
C GLU A 80 22.89 -1.36 -1.84
N PHE A 81 22.04 -1.37 -2.87
CA PHE A 81 21.03 -0.35 -3.05
C PHE A 81 20.06 -0.31 -1.87
N ILE A 82 19.59 -1.46 -1.39
CA ILE A 82 18.72 -1.52 -0.20
C ILE A 82 19.43 -0.93 1.02
N GLU A 83 20.68 -1.33 1.26
CA GLU A 83 21.43 -0.87 2.45
C GLU A 83 21.67 0.64 2.42
N ARG A 84 22.07 1.20 1.26
CA ARG A 84 22.23 2.65 1.08
C ARG A 84 20.92 3.43 1.22
N ASN A 85 19.77 2.77 1.06
CA ASN A 85 18.44 3.38 1.12
C ASN A 85 17.62 2.84 2.30
N ARG A 86 18.27 2.41 3.39
CA ARG A 86 17.61 1.83 4.56
C ARG A 86 16.60 2.76 5.19
N GLU A 87 16.94 4.03 5.40
CA GLU A 87 16.02 5.04 5.95
C GLU A 87 14.76 5.19 5.08
N ARG A 88 14.95 5.15 3.75
CA ARG A 88 13.84 5.18 2.80
C ARG A 88 12.97 3.94 2.90
N LEU A 89 13.57 2.76 3.02
CA LEU A 89 12.82 1.52 3.22
C LEU A 89 12.01 1.58 4.52
N GLU A 90 12.59 2.06 5.61
CA GLU A 90 11.90 2.22 6.89
C GLU A 90 10.73 3.21 6.79
N GLU A 91 10.87 4.31 6.04
CA GLU A 91 9.75 5.24 5.77
C GLU A 91 8.61 4.53 5.00
N VAL A 92 8.95 3.74 3.99
CA VAL A 92 7.97 2.96 3.22
C VAL A 92 7.25 1.95 4.12
N MET A 93 7.98 1.24 4.99
CA MET A 93 7.39 0.29 5.93
C MET A 93 6.49 0.97 6.96
N ARG A 94 6.86 2.16 7.46
CA ARG A 94 5.97 2.97 8.32
C ARG A 94 4.68 3.37 7.62
N HIS A 95 4.72 3.71 6.33
CA HIS A 95 3.51 4.02 5.57
C HIS A 95 2.60 2.80 5.40
N VAL A 96 3.19 1.64 5.10
CA VAL A 96 2.46 0.37 5.02
C VAL A 96 1.77 0.06 6.34
N GLU A 97 2.49 0.18 7.45
CA GLU A 97 1.97 -0.11 8.79
C GLU A 97 0.81 0.81 9.16
N ARG A 98 0.93 2.12 8.88
CA ARG A 98 -0.18 3.07 9.06
C ARG A 98 -1.40 2.67 8.22
N HIS A 99 -1.20 2.27 6.98
CA HIS A 99 -2.31 1.84 6.11
C HIS A 99 -3.00 0.58 6.67
N LYS A 100 -2.25 -0.39 7.18
CA LYS A 100 -2.81 -1.59 7.84
C LYS A 100 -3.65 -1.23 9.06
N LYS A 101 -3.12 -0.39 9.95
CA LYS A 101 -3.87 0.11 11.12
C LYS A 101 -5.18 0.80 10.71
N MET A 102 -5.16 1.62 9.66
CA MET A 102 -6.36 2.27 9.14
C MET A 102 -7.40 1.27 8.60
N GLU A 103 -6.94 0.20 7.93
CA GLU A 103 -7.82 -0.87 7.45
C GLU A 103 -8.42 -1.67 8.61
N GLU A 104 -7.62 -2.01 9.63
CA GLU A 104 -8.06 -2.71 10.85
C GLU A 104 -9.10 -1.92 11.64
N LEU A 105 -8.91 -0.60 11.76
CA LEU A 105 -9.89 0.33 12.32
C LEU A 105 -11.17 0.43 11.48
N GLY A 106 -11.19 -0.12 10.27
CA GLY A 106 -12.34 -0.13 9.39
C GLY A 106 -12.64 1.21 8.74
N VAL A 107 -11.63 2.09 8.62
CA VAL A 107 -11.80 3.43 8.02
C VAL A 107 -12.33 3.33 6.59
N ARG A 108 -11.96 2.27 5.86
CA ARG A 108 -12.52 1.97 4.53
C ARG A 108 -14.04 1.80 4.53
N ARG A 109 -14.62 1.21 5.58
CA ARG A 109 -16.08 1.09 5.73
C ARG A 109 -16.72 2.47 5.90
N ILE A 110 -16.09 3.36 6.67
CA ILE A 110 -16.56 4.75 6.85
C ILE A 110 -16.56 5.50 5.52
N PHE A 111 -15.49 5.41 4.73
CA PHE A 111 -15.44 6.03 3.40
C PHE A 111 -16.56 5.52 2.46
N ASN A 112 -16.88 4.23 2.50
CA ASN A 112 -17.98 3.68 1.71
C ASN A 112 -19.35 4.26 2.13
N VAL A 113 -19.56 4.46 3.43
CA VAL A 113 -20.78 5.11 3.96
C VAL A 113 -20.84 6.57 3.52
N ILE A 114 -19.74 7.31 3.63
CA ILE A 114 -19.66 8.71 3.18
C ILE A 114 -19.92 8.82 1.67
N LYS A 115 -19.37 7.91 0.87
CA LYS A 115 -19.62 7.89 -0.58
C LYS A 115 -21.11 7.68 -0.88
N ARG A 116 -21.75 6.72 -0.21
CA ARG A 116 -23.19 6.50 -0.36
C ARG A 116 -24.00 7.73 0.06
N LEU A 117 -23.61 8.39 1.16
CA LEU A 117 -24.25 9.62 1.60
C LEU A 117 -24.12 10.72 0.54
N HIS A 118 -22.95 10.91 -0.05
CA HIS A 118 -22.74 11.87 -1.13
C HIS A 118 -23.69 11.61 -2.30
N ASP A 119 -23.89 10.35 -2.69
CA ASP A 119 -24.75 9.97 -3.81
C ASP A 119 -26.26 10.13 -3.50
N GLU A 120 -26.65 10.14 -2.21
CA GLU A 120 -28.04 10.24 -1.76
C GLU A 120 -28.40 11.60 -1.14
N ILE A 121 -27.45 12.54 -1.06
CA ILE A 121 -27.58 13.79 -0.27
C ILE A 121 -28.81 14.62 -0.66
N ASP A 122 -29.08 14.73 -1.97
CA ASP A 122 -30.19 15.51 -2.51
C ASP A 122 -31.58 14.91 -2.20
N ARG A 123 -31.62 13.64 -1.76
CA ARG A 123 -32.86 12.95 -1.38
C ARG A 123 -33.19 13.12 0.10
N LEU A 124 -32.31 13.74 0.88
CA LEU A 124 -32.50 13.89 2.32
C LEU A 124 -33.33 15.13 2.62
N ASP A 125 -34.42 14.95 3.37
CA ASP A 125 -35.16 16.06 3.96
C ASP A 125 -34.35 16.78 5.05
N GLN A 126 -34.80 17.99 5.41
CA GLN A 126 -34.10 18.83 6.40
C GLN A 126 -33.90 18.14 7.76
N LYS A 127 -34.84 17.28 8.17
CA LYS A 127 -34.73 16.57 9.45
C LYS A 127 -33.58 15.56 9.39
N LYS A 128 -33.52 14.72 8.36
CA LYS A 128 -32.43 13.75 8.17
C LYS A 128 -31.07 14.42 8.04
N GLN A 129 -31.00 15.56 7.33
CA GLN A 129 -29.75 16.33 7.23
C GLN A 129 -29.28 16.85 8.60
N ARG A 130 -30.22 17.32 9.44
CA ARG A 130 -29.93 17.74 10.82
C ARG A 130 -29.44 16.57 11.67
N ASP A 131 -30.14 15.44 11.63
CA ASP A 131 -29.76 14.23 12.39
C ASP A 131 -28.36 13.75 12.02
N LEU A 132 -28.02 13.74 10.72
CA LEU A 132 -26.66 13.40 10.23
C LEU A 132 -25.61 14.41 10.68
N LYS A 133 -25.93 15.71 10.66
CA LYS A 133 -25.02 16.76 11.14
C LYS A 133 -24.70 16.55 12.62
N GLU A 134 -25.70 16.28 13.45
CA GLU A 134 -25.52 16.00 14.88
C GLU A 134 -24.66 14.74 15.09
N LEU A 135 -24.89 13.68 14.30
CA LEU A 135 -24.09 12.46 14.34
C LEU A 135 -22.62 12.71 13.96
N PHE A 136 -22.35 13.47 12.90
CA PHE A 136 -20.98 13.78 12.47
C PHE A 136 -20.23 14.65 13.47
N ILE A 137 -20.89 15.64 14.07
CA ILE A 137 -20.28 16.45 15.14
C ILE A 137 -19.87 15.57 16.33
N LYS A 138 -20.73 14.63 16.72
CA LYS A 138 -20.41 13.70 17.80
C LYS A 138 -19.23 12.79 17.43
N PHE A 139 -19.27 12.19 16.24
CA PHE A 139 -18.19 11.36 15.73
C PHE A 139 -16.85 12.11 15.68
N GLU A 140 -16.83 13.32 15.13
CA GLU A 140 -15.64 14.16 15.05
C GLU A 140 -15.07 14.45 16.44
N ARG A 141 -15.92 14.86 17.38
CA ARG A 141 -15.52 15.12 18.77
C ARG A 141 -14.89 13.89 19.42
N ASP A 142 -15.55 12.73 19.28
CA ASP A 142 -15.08 11.49 19.90
C ASP A 142 -13.71 11.06 19.32
N VAL A 143 -13.52 11.21 18.00
CA VAL A 143 -12.23 10.94 17.35
C VAL A 143 -11.15 11.92 17.82
N ILE A 144 -11.43 13.23 17.85
CA ILE A 144 -10.46 14.24 18.32
C ILE A 144 -10.02 13.97 19.76
N ASN A 145 -10.96 13.58 20.63
CA ASN A 145 -10.66 13.26 22.03
C ASN A 145 -9.68 12.08 22.12
N ILE A 146 -9.94 10.99 21.38
CA ILE A 146 -9.05 9.82 21.35
C ILE A 146 -7.66 10.21 20.84
N LEU A 147 -7.57 11.03 19.79
CA LEU A 147 -6.29 11.48 19.24
C LEU A 147 -5.53 12.38 20.24
N SER A 148 -6.24 13.27 20.93
CA SER A 148 -5.64 14.18 21.93
C SER A 148 -5.13 13.43 23.17
N GLU A 149 -5.75 12.30 23.54
CA GLU A 149 -5.25 11.42 24.60
C GLU A 149 -3.99 10.68 24.18
N ALA A 150 -3.86 10.30 22.91
CA ALA A 150 -2.64 9.68 22.40
C ALA A 150 -1.44 10.65 22.43
N GLU A 151 -1.63 11.92 22.07
CA GLU A 151 -0.58 12.95 22.08
C GLU A 151 -0.07 13.32 23.49
N LYS A 152 -0.84 13.06 24.54
CA LYS A 152 -0.45 13.34 25.94
C LYS A 152 0.33 12.21 26.60
N ASN A 153 0.33 11.03 25.98
CA ASN A 153 0.97 9.81 26.49
C ASN A 153 2.29 9.48 25.76
N GLU A 154 2.72 10.33 24.83
CA GLU A 154 4.06 10.35 24.20
C GLU A 154 4.93 11.44 24.82
#